data_AF-A0A7F5RI76-F1
#
_entry.id   AF-A0A7F5RI76-F1
#
_cell.length_a   1.000
_cell.length_b   1.000
_cell.length_c   1.000
_cell.angle_alpha   90.00
_cell.angle_beta   90.00
_cell.angle_gamma   90.00
#
_symmetry.space_group_name_H-M   'P 1'
#
loop_
_entity.id
_entity.type
_entity.pdbx_description
1 polymer ?
#
loop_
_entity_poly.entity_id
_entity_poly.type
_entity_poly.pdbx_seq_one_letter_code
_entity_poly.pdbx_strand_id
1 'polypeptide(L)'
;MWRDKVYSGTLRPQICMKNVSGIELDVLLNEFTRTIRSNPSTRISHVHSVDKIDYGLYLGDKYAAKDKRFLMKNGFTHVLNAAQGIDECQVNTDNNYYAGTNIKYLGIPGHDRPSWNISVYFEQASKFIHNAVINGGM
;
A
#
# COMPACT_ATOMS: atom_id res chain seq x y z
N MET A 1 -0.56 15.98 -19.03
CA MET A 1 -1.72 15.30 -19.67
C MET A 1 -2.50 14.34 -18.76
N TRP A 2 -1.90 13.69 -17.74
CA TRP A 2 -2.65 12.93 -16.72
C TRP A 2 -2.87 13.70 -15.40
N ARG A 3 -1.83 14.43 -14.95
CA ARG A 3 -1.91 15.36 -13.81
C ARG A 3 -3.08 16.33 -13.95
N ASP A 4 -3.18 16.96 -15.12
CA ASP A 4 -4.20 17.99 -15.40
C ASP A 4 -5.64 17.46 -15.32
N LYS A 5 -5.84 16.15 -15.59
CA LYS A 5 -7.18 15.51 -15.53
C LYS A 5 -7.60 15.13 -14.12
N VAL A 6 -6.65 14.77 -13.26
CA VAL A 6 -6.90 14.52 -11.83
C VAL A 6 -7.21 15.84 -11.11
N TYR A 7 -6.44 16.89 -11.39
CA TYR A 7 -6.64 18.21 -10.78
C TYR A 7 -7.88 18.96 -11.29
N SER A 8 -8.31 18.70 -12.53
CA SER A 8 -9.55 19.27 -13.09
C SER A 8 -10.83 18.55 -12.65
N GLY A 9 -10.75 17.48 -11.86
CA GLY A 9 -11.92 16.83 -11.25
C GLY A 9 -12.80 16.03 -12.21
N THR A 10 -12.36 15.77 -13.44
CA THR A 10 -13.14 15.07 -14.48
C THR A 10 -13.18 13.54 -14.33
N LEU A 11 -12.43 12.98 -13.37
CA LEU A 11 -12.37 11.55 -13.06
C LEU A 11 -12.89 11.22 -11.65
N ARG A 12 -13.90 11.93 -11.13
CA ARG A 12 -14.52 11.60 -9.84
C ARG A 12 -15.49 10.42 -9.99
N PRO A 13 -15.35 9.33 -9.20
CA PRO A 13 -16.38 8.29 -9.08
C PRO A 13 -17.69 8.89 -8.55
N GLN A 14 -18.81 8.51 -9.15
CA GLN A 14 -20.15 9.04 -8.87
C GLN A 14 -20.84 8.39 -7.65
N ILE A 15 -20.09 8.11 -6.57
CA ILE A 15 -20.64 7.57 -5.33
C ILE A 15 -20.29 8.51 -4.19
N CYS A 16 -21.26 8.78 -3.31
CA CYS A 16 -21.19 9.68 -2.16
C CYS A 16 -20.17 9.19 -1.11
N MET A 17 -18.89 9.24 -1.44
CA MET A 17 -17.84 9.48 -0.47
C MET A 17 -17.73 11.01 -0.33
N LYS A 18 -17.57 11.52 0.90
CA LYS A 18 -17.29 12.94 1.14
C LYS A 18 -16.28 13.41 0.09
N ASN A 19 -16.65 14.43 -0.67
CA ASN A 19 -15.84 14.94 -1.77
C ASN A 19 -14.47 15.36 -1.24
N VAL A 20 -13.50 14.45 -1.25
CA VAL A 20 -12.12 14.82 -1.01
C VAL A 20 -11.75 15.71 -2.19
N SER A 21 -11.55 16.99 -1.90
CA SER A 21 -11.12 17.97 -2.88
C SER A 21 -9.69 17.64 -3.31
N GLY A 22 -9.29 18.04 -4.53
CA GLY A 22 -7.89 17.88 -4.95
C GLY A 22 -6.91 18.57 -3.97
N ILE A 23 -7.39 19.61 -3.28
CA ILE A 23 -6.67 20.34 -2.24
C ILE A 23 -6.44 19.47 -0.99
N GLU A 24 -7.43 18.71 -0.53
CA GLU A 24 -7.23 17.78 0.61
C GLU A 24 -6.25 16.65 0.27
N LEU A 25 -6.30 16.14 -0.96
CA LEU A 25 -5.31 15.17 -1.44
C LEU A 25 -3.91 15.79 -1.52
N ASP A 26 -3.78 17.03 -2.00
CA ASP A 26 -2.50 17.73 -2.04
C ASP A 26 -1.96 18.06 -0.64
N VAL A 27 -2.82 18.42 0.32
CA VAL A 27 -2.41 18.62 1.71
C VAL A 27 -1.90 17.30 2.31
N LEU A 28 -2.65 16.21 2.14
CA LEU A 28 -2.21 14.88 2.58
C LEU A 28 -0.91 14.44 1.91
N LEU A 29 -0.76 14.66 0.60
CA LEU A 29 0.46 14.34 -0.14
C LEU A 29 1.65 15.21 0.32
N ASN A 30 1.41 16.48 0.65
CA ASN A 30 2.46 17.38 1.15
C ASN A 30 2.89 17.02 2.57
N GLU A 31 1.95 16.66 3.45
CA GLU A 31 2.26 16.14 4.78
C GLU A 31 3.04 14.82 4.67
N PHE A 32 2.57 13.88 3.84
CA PHE A 32 3.26 12.64 3.56
C PHE A 32 4.70 12.88 3.07
N THR A 33 4.88 13.76 2.09
CA THR A 33 6.20 14.08 1.52
C THR A 33 7.14 14.68 2.57
N ARG A 34 6.63 15.51 3.48
CA ARG A 34 7.41 16.06 4.60
C ARG A 34 7.81 14.98 5.59
N THR A 35 6.88 14.10 5.97
CA THR A 35 7.14 13.00 6.90
C THR A 35 8.23 12.07 6.34
N ILE A 36 8.12 11.66 5.07
CA ILE A 36 9.13 10.80 4.41
C ILE A 36 10.51 11.46 4.37
N ARG A 37 10.61 12.77 4.07
CA ARG A 37 11.91 13.47 4.07
C ARG A 37 12.55 13.60 5.45
N SER A 38 11.72 13.67 6.49
CA SER A 38 12.18 13.85 7.87
C SER A 38 12.57 12.54 8.56
N ASN A 39 12.08 11.41 8.06
CA ASN A 39 12.42 10.09 8.59
C ASN A 39 13.71 9.62 7.92
N PRO A 40 14.85 9.49 8.62
CA PRO A 40 16.02 8.89 8.01
C PRO A 40 15.63 7.49 7.55
N SER A 41 15.66 7.23 6.22
CA SER A 41 15.38 5.92 5.64
C SER A 41 16.24 4.89 6.36
N THR A 42 15.64 4.23 7.35
CA THR A 42 16.31 3.18 8.09
C THR A 42 16.18 1.98 7.18
N ARG A 43 17.18 1.75 6.33
CA ARG A 43 17.20 0.57 5.45
C ARG A 43 17.15 -0.68 6.32
N ILE A 44 15.97 -1.29 6.40
CA ILE A 44 15.77 -2.55 7.11
C ILE A 44 16.29 -3.76 6.29
N SER A 45 16.66 -3.53 5.03
CA SER A 45 17.20 -4.56 4.13
C SER A 45 18.28 -3.99 3.21
N HIS A 46 19.26 -4.82 2.90
CA HIS A 46 20.26 -4.57 1.86
C HIS A 46 19.89 -5.19 0.51
N VAL A 47 18.85 -6.06 0.50
CA VAL A 47 18.47 -6.89 -0.65
C VAL A 47 17.11 -6.49 -1.21
N HIS A 48 16.22 -5.97 -0.34
CA HIS A 48 14.86 -5.57 -0.70
C HIS A 48 14.70 -4.07 -0.56
N SER A 49 14.00 -3.45 -1.49
CA SER A 49 13.61 -2.05 -1.35
C SER A 49 12.40 -1.97 -0.42
N VAL A 50 12.61 -1.56 0.82
CA VAL A 50 11.55 -1.32 1.80
C VAL A 50 11.81 -0.03 2.55
N ASP A 51 10.86 0.90 2.45
CA ASP A 51 10.90 2.21 3.11
C ASP A 51 9.87 2.26 4.24
N LYS A 52 10.30 2.79 5.38
CA LYS A 52 9.39 3.06 6.50
C LYS A 52 8.62 4.34 6.21
N ILE A 53 7.30 4.23 6.23
CA ILE A 53 6.39 5.34 5.98
C ILE A 53 5.98 5.98 7.31
N ASP A 54 5.57 5.14 8.27
CA ASP A 54 5.13 5.55 9.61
C ASP A 54 5.34 4.40 10.61
N TYR A 55 4.88 4.57 11.85
CA TYR A 55 4.84 3.52 12.85
C TYR A 55 3.97 2.34 12.38
N GLY A 56 4.60 1.16 12.24
CA GLY A 56 3.93 -0.04 11.77
C GLY A 56 3.49 0.00 10.30
N LEU A 57 4.01 0.94 9.50
CA LEU A 57 3.66 1.08 8.09
C LEU A 57 4.91 1.20 7.20
N TYR A 58 5.00 0.29 6.24
CA TYR A 58 6.14 0.18 5.33
C TYR A 58 5.66 0.01 3.89
N LEU A 59 6.42 0.55 2.94
CA LEU A 59 6.22 0.34 1.51
C LEU A 59 7.37 -0.51 0.98
N GLY A 60 7.03 -1.67 0.40
CA GLY A 60 8.00 -2.64 -0.09
C GLY A 60 7.81 -3.01 -1.56
N ASP A 61 8.87 -3.53 -2.17
CA ASP A 61 8.81 -4.10 -3.51
C ASP A 61 8.26 -5.55 -3.55
N LYS A 62 8.11 -6.10 -4.75
CA LYS A 62 7.64 -7.48 -4.95
C LYS A 62 8.57 -8.55 -4.38
N TYR A 63 9.87 -8.25 -4.22
CA TYR A 63 10.85 -9.22 -3.72
C TYR A 63 10.75 -9.34 -2.21
N ALA A 64 10.53 -8.22 -1.51
CA ALA A 64 10.22 -8.21 -0.08
C ALA A 64 8.99 -9.05 0.24
N ALA A 65 7.90 -8.85 -0.52
CA ALA A 65 6.64 -9.59 -0.32
C ALA A 65 6.83 -11.12 -0.48
N LYS A 66 7.66 -11.54 -1.43
CA LYS A 66 7.93 -12.97 -1.71
C LYS A 66 8.94 -13.59 -0.75
N ASP A 67 9.59 -12.82 0.13
CA ASP A 67 10.56 -13.35 1.08
C ASP A 67 9.95 -13.48 2.48
N LYS A 68 9.24 -14.59 2.72
CA LYS A 68 8.64 -14.88 4.03
C LYS A 68 9.67 -14.88 5.17
N ARG A 69 10.91 -15.28 4.91
CA ARG A 69 11.97 -15.31 5.93
C ARG A 69 12.36 -13.89 6.32
N PHE A 70 12.53 -13.01 5.34
CA PHE A 70 12.76 -11.59 5.58
C PHE A 70 11.61 -10.98 6.38
N LEU A 71 10.37 -11.21 5.97
CA LEU A 71 9.19 -10.66 6.65
C LEU A 71 9.13 -11.11 8.12
N MET A 72 9.24 -12.42 8.36
CA MET A 72 9.20 -12.99 9.71
C MET A 72 10.37 -12.52 10.58
N LYS A 73 11.59 -12.49 10.02
CA LYS A 73 12.79 -12.05 10.76
C LYS A 73 12.69 -10.61 11.23
N ASN A 74 12.02 -9.75 10.46
CA ASN A 74 11.82 -8.35 10.79
C ASN A 74 10.49 -8.07 11.51
N GLY A 75 9.76 -9.12 11.89
CA GLY A 75 8.54 -9.00 12.67
C GLY A 75 7.33 -8.47 11.90
N PHE A 76 7.34 -8.50 10.57
CA PHE A 76 6.15 -8.17 9.79
C PHE A 76 5.02 -9.16 10.09
N THR A 77 3.83 -8.63 10.27
CA THR A 77 2.63 -9.34 10.72
C THR A 77 1.48 -9.22 9.72
N HIS A 78 1.50 -8.22 8.86
CA HIS A 78 0.48 -7.97 7.85
C HIS A 78 1.14 -7.69 6.51
N VAL A 79 0.57 -8.22 5.43
CA VAL A 79 0.95 -7.89 4.06
C VAL A 79 -0.30 -7.48 3.29
N LEU A 80 -0.29 -6.25 2.78
CA LEU A 80 -1.24 -5.79 1.77
C LEU A 80 -0.54 -5.77 0.42
N ASN A 81 -0.93 -6.68 -0.47
CA ASN A 81 -0.45 -6.72 -1.85
C ASN A 81 -1.40 -5.94 -2.75
N ALA A 82 -0.98 -4.74 -3.17
CA ALA A 82 -1.77 -3.86 -4.02
C ALA A 82 -1.84 -4.31 -5.50
N ALA A 83 -1.11 -5.36 -5.88
CA ALA A 83 -0.99 -5.86 -7.25
C ALA A 83 -1.10 -7.39 -7.29
N GLN A 84 -2.01 -7.98 -6.53
CA GLN A 84 -2.20 -9.43 -6.52
C GLN A 84 -2.61 -9.94 -7.90
N GLY A 85 -1.95 -11.00 -8.36
CA GLY A 85 -2.35 -11.76 -9.54
C GLY A 85 -1.15 -12.41 -10.21
N ILE A 86 -1.37 -12.95 -11.40
CA ILE A 86 -0.38 -13.79 -12.11
C ILE A 86 0.22 -13.11 -13.34
N ASP A 87 -0.25 -11.90 -13.69
CA ASP A 87 0.24 -11.16 -14.85
C ASP A 87 1.66 -10.60 -14.61
N GLU A 88 2.35 -10.22 -15.69
CA GLU A 88 3.75 -9.77 -15.66
C GLU A 88 4.02 -8.58 -14.71
N CYS A 89 3.02 -7.70 -14.53
CA CYS A 89 3.10 -6.53 -13.65
C CYS A 89 2.50 -6.77 -12.26
N GLN A 90 2.10 -8.01 -11.95
CA GLN A 90 1.48 -8.38 -10.69
C GLN A 90 2.43 -9.22 -9.82
N VAL A 91 2.09 -9.29 -8.54
CA VAL A 91 2.81 -10.05 -7.53
C VAL A 91 1.99 -11.28 -7.19
N ASN A 92 2.42 -12.43 -7.72
CA ASN A 92 1.80 -13.73 -7.48
C ASN A 92 2.10 -14.22 -6.06
N THR A 93 1.30 -13.71 -5.12
CA THR A 93 1.15 -14.18 -3.74
C THR A 93 -0.32 -14.13 -3.39
N ASP A 94 -0.75 -14.98 -2.48
CA ASP A 94 -2.11 -15.04 -1.95
C ASP A 94 -2.07 -15.45 -0.47
N ASN A 95 -3.22 -15.66 0.16
CA ASN A 95 -3.26 -16.09 1.55
C ASN A 95 -2.57 -17.45 1.78
N ASN A 96 -2.60 -18.35 0.80
CA ASN A 96 -1.95 -19.66 0.88
C ASN A 96 -0.42 -19.54 0.80
N TYR A 97 0.09 -18.55 0.07
CA TYR A 97 1.52 -18.26 0.00
C TYR A 97 2.10 -18.04 1.39
N TYR A 98 1.38 -17.32 2.26
CA TYR A 98 1.78 -17.02 3.64
C TYR A 98 1.33 -18.08 4.67
N ALA A 99 0.73 -19.19 4.24
CA ALA A 99 0.36 -20.28 5.13
C ALA A 99 1.58 -20.79 5.92
N GLY A 100 1.33 -21.18 7.17
CA GLY A 100 2.37 -21.59 8.14
C GLY A 100 3.14 -20.42 8.77
N THR A 101 2.73 -19.18 8.51
CA THR A 101 3.25 -17.99 9.20
C THR A 101 2.14 -17.30 9.99
N ASN A 102 2.50 -16.34 10.84
CA ASN A 102 1.53 -15.47 11.51
C ASN A 102 1.16 -14.22 10.68
N ILE A 103 1.54 -14.18 9.40
CA ILE A 103 1.29 -13.04 8.52
C ILE A 103 -0.17 -13.08 8.06
N LYS A 104 -0.93 -12.04 8.38
CA LYS A 104 -2.25 -11.81 7.80
C LYS A 104 -2.10 -11.15 6.44
N TYR A 105 -2.90 -11.57 5.48
CA TYR A 105 -2.74 -11.15 4.10
C TYR A 105 -4.02 -10.51 3.55
N LEU A 106 -3.85 -9.43 2.78
CA LEU A 106 -4.88 -8.84 1.94
C LEU A 106 -4.33 -8.63 0.52
N GLY A 107 -4.96 -9.26 -0.46
CA GLY A 107 -4.64 -9.06 -1.87
C GLY A 107 -5.68 -8.17 -2.56
N ILE A 108 -5.22 -7.12 -3.21
CA ILE A 108 -6.02 -6.30 -4.14
C ILE A 108 -5.56 -6.67 -5.55
N PRO A 109 -6.46 -7.07 -6.47
CA PRO A 109 -6.10 -7.41 -7.84
C PRO A 109 -5.84 -6.14 -8.68
N GLY A 110 -4.90 -5.33 -8.23
CA GLY A 110 -4.56 -4.06 -8.85
C GLY A 110 -3.86 -4.25 -10.19
N HIS A 111 -4.23 -3.39 -11.15
CA HIS A 111 -3.46 -3.16 -12.36
C HIS A 111 -3.00 -1.70 -12.37
N ASP A 112 -1.72 -1.47 -12.63
CA ASP A 112 -1.15 -0.13 -12.81
C ASP A 112 -1.53 0.44 -14.18
N ARG A 113 -2.82 0.78 -14.33
CA ARG A 113 -3.40 1.35 -15.54
C ARG A 113 -4.42 2.42 -15.17
N PRO A 114 -4.50 3.55 -15.90
CA PRO A 114 -5.45 4.62 -15.59
C PRO A 114 -6.93 4.19 -15.65
N SER A 115 -7.23 3.15 -16.43
CA SER A 115 -8.59 2.61 -16.57
C SER A 115 -8.99 1.69 -15.40
N TRP A 116 -8.05 1.31 -14.53
CA TRP A 116 -8.34 0.43 -13.41
C TRP A 116 -8.84 1.24 -12.21
N ASN A 117 -10.08 0.98 -11.80
CA ASN A 117 -10.68 1.71 -10.69
C ASN A 117 -10.22 1.14 -9.34
N ILE A 118 -9.09 1.61 -8.83
CA ILE A 118 -8.58 1.20 -7.52
C ILE A 118 -9.42 1.70 -6.33
N SER A 119 -10.23 2.75 -6.52
CA SER A 119 -10.93 3.41 -5.40
C SER A 119 -11.95 2.50 -4.72
N VAL A 120 -12.46 1.48 -5.43
CA VAL A 120 -13.39 0.49 -4.88
C VAL A 120 -12.78 -0.32 -3.73
N TYR A 121 -11.45 -0.34 -3.62
CA TYR A 121 -10.73 -1.08 -2.58
C TYR A 121 -10.24 -0.19 -1.42
N PHE A 122 -10.39 1.13 -1.49
CA PHE A 122 -9.84 2.04 -0.48
C PHE A 122 -10.39 1.80 0.92
N GLU A 123 -11.69 1.53 1.05
CA GLU A 123 -12.29 1.25 2.36
C GLU A 123 -11.75 -0.07 2.94
N GLN A 124 -11.65 -1.13 2.13
CA GLN A 124 -11.12 -2.41 2.57
C GLN A 124 -9.63 -2.31 2.96
N ALA A 125 -8.83 -1.66 2.12
CA ALA A 125 -7.41 -1.43 2.37
C ALA A 125 -7.17 -0.60 3.64
N SER A 126 -7.90 0.51 3.79
CA SER A 126 -7.74 1.38 4.96
C SER A 126 -8.14 0.69 6.26
N LYS A 127 -9.24 -0.09 6.28
CA LYS A 127 -9.61 -0.91 7.44
C LYS A 127 -8.55 -1.95 7.78
N PHE A 128 -7.97 -2.61 6.79
CA PHE A 128 -6.91 -3.60 7.01
C PHE A 128 -5.66 -2.96 7.64
N ILE A 129 -5.19 -1.85 7.08
CA ILE A 129 -4.02 -1.10 7.60
C ILE A 129 -4.33 -0.56 9.00
N HIS A 130 -5.48 0.09 9.18
CA HIS A 130 -5.87 0.68 10.46
C HIS A 130 -5.93 -0.38 11.56
N ASN A 131 -6.62 -1.49 11.32
CA ASN A 131 -6.71 -2.59 12.28
C ASN A 131 -5.36 -3.22 12.59
N ALA A 132 -4.44 -3.32 11.62
CA ALA A 132 -3.09 -3.80 11.88
C ALA A 132 -2.36 -2.88 12.85
N VAL A 133 -2.29 -1.58 12.54
CA VAL A 133 -1.52 -0.59 13.30
C VAL A 133 -2.05 -0.40 14.72
N ILE A 134 -3.37 -0.26 14.91
CA ILE A 134 -3.94 -0.06 16.27
C ILE A 134 -3.74 -1.27 17.19
N ASN A 135 -3.52 -2.46 16.63
CA ASN A 135 -3.25 -3.69 17.38
C ASN A 135 -1.75 -4.01 17.47
N GLY A 136 -0.87 -3.04 17.17
CA GLY A 136 0.59 -3.19 17.26
C GLY A 136 1.21 -4.03 16.14
N GLY A 137 0.48 -4.25 15.05
CA GLY A 137 0.99 -4.90 13.85
C GLY A 137 1.92 -4.00 13.03
N MET A 138 2.77 -4.66 12.24
CA MET A 138 3.60 -4.10 11.16
C MET A 138 3.30 -4.81 9.84
#